data_AF-A0A3A8TDP4-F1
#
_entry.id   AF-A0A3A8TDP4-F1
#
_cell.length_a   1.000
_cell.length_b   1.000
_cell.length_c   1.000
_cell.angle_alpha   90.00
_cell.angle_beta   90.00
_cell.angle_gamma   90.00
#
_symmetry.space_group_name_H-M   'P 1'
#
loop_
_entity.id
_entity.type
_entity.pdbx_description
1 polymer ?
#
loop_
_entity_poly.entity_id
_entity_poly.type
_entity_poly.pdbx_seq_one_letter_code
_entity_poly.pdbx_strand_id
1 'polypeptide(L)'
;MKAEEYRVSKFELRLMELSKAALAAPERLAPELDPGRAVLRTWHYPSFDHYRVWLLEKKSRGHFEYLRLRRVVWNHRQEREDLVQATNPEDFLRSVPSRIEVTDTDVDAERWQAFEEAAASVVIPPLSFPLRGLSVDGVKFGIEHSFFSHSLRLEWRSNIPKEWKPLARWTQQVQDFFDESIAPAP
;
A
#
# COMPACT_ATOMS: atom_id res chain seq x y z
N MET A 1 -3.50 19.37 -31.00
CA MET A 1 -3.08 19.12 -29.60
C MET A 1 -4.27 18.65 -28.75
N LYS A 2 -4.93 17.52 -29.09
CA LYS A 2 -6.14 17.04 -28.37
C LYS A 2 -6.36 15.52 -28.38
N ALA A 3 -5.96 14.79 -29.43
CA ALA A 3 -6.21 13.34 -29.51
C ALA A 3 -5.11 12.49 -28.85
N GLU A 4 -3.86 12.94 -28.94
CA GLU A 4 -2.68 12.21 -28.44
C GLU A 4 -2.56 12.30 -26.91
N GLU A 5 -2.77 13.48 -26.33
CA GLU A 5 -2.86 13.69 -24.87
C GLU A 5 -4.01 12.89 -24.23
N TYR A 6 -5.17 12.80 -24.90
CA TYR A 6 -6.31 12.01 -24.41
C TYR A 6 -6.04 10.51 -24.42
N ARG A 7 -5.28 10.02 -25.42
CA ARG A 7 -4.91 8.61 -25.55
C ARG A 7 -3.90 8.19 -24.48
N VAL A 8 -2.89 9.03 -24.20
CA VAL A 8 -1.92 8.80 -23.11
C VAL A 8 -2.64 8.73 -21.75
N SER A 9 -3.57 9.66 -21.50
CA SER A 9 -4.36 9.68 -20.27
C SER A 9 -5.17 8.39 -20.03
N LYS A 10 -5.77 7.79 -21.07
CA LYS A 10 -6.53 6.53 -20.93
C LYS A 10 -5.63 5.35 -20.51
N PHE A 11 -4.45 5.22 -21.11
CA PHE A 11 -3.55 4.11 -20.80
C PHE A 11 -2.90 4.26 -19.43
N GLU A 12 -2.55 5.48 -19.04
CA GLU A 12 -2.08 5.78 -17.68
C GLU A 12 -3.13 5.43 -16.62
N LEU A 13 -4.41 5.76 -16.87
CA LEU A 13 -5.51 5.35 -15.97
C LEU A 13 -5.62 3.83 -15.86
N ARG A 14 -5.49 3.09 -16.97
CA ARG A 14 -5.53 1.62 -16.94
C ARG A 14 -4.32 1.04 -16.23
N LEU A 15 -3.13 1.58 -16.44
CA LEU A 15 -1.92 1.17 -15.70
C LEU A 15 -2.12 1.37 -14.19
N MET A 16 -2.69 2.52 -13.79
CA MET A 16 -3.01 2.79 -12.39
C MET A 16 -4.02 1.77 -11.83
N GLU A 17 -5.08 1.41 -12.56
CA GLU A 17 -6.04 0.42 -12.09
C GLU A 17 -5.44 -1.00 -11.99
N LEU A 18 -4.62 -1.41 -12.96
CA LEU A 18 -3.86 -2.66 -12.89
C LEU A 18 -2.92 -2.69 -11.68
N SER A 19 -2.26 -1.56 -11.40
CA SER A 19 -1.37 -1.43 -10.25
C SER A 19 -2.08 -1.64 -8.92
N LYS A 20 -3.23 -1.00 -8.74
CA LYS A 20 -4.07 -1.20 -7.55
C LYS A 20 -4.60 -2.62 -7.47
N ALA A 21 -4.98 -3.23 -8.59
CA ALA A 21 -5.54 -4.57 -8.62
C ALA A 21 -4.52 -5.62 -8.15
N ALA A 22 -3.27 -5.58 -8.64
CA ALA A 22 -2.28 -6.55 -8.17
C ALA A 22 -1.83 -6.28 -6.72
N LEU A 23 -1.79 -5.00 -6.32
CA LEU A 23 -1.45 -4.61 -4.95
C LEU A 23 -2.62 -4.80 -3.95
N ALA A 24 -3.81 -5.15 -4.42
CA ALA A 24 -4.99 -5.37 -3.56
C ALA A 24 -4.98 -6.72 -2.82
N ALA A 25 -4.07 -7.63 -3.16
CA ALA A 25 -3.92 -8.94 -2.51
C ALA A 25 -2.42 -9.33 -2.41
N PRO A 26 -1.61 -8.58 -1.63
CA PRO A 26 -0.16 -8.80 -1.53
C PRO A 26 0.21 -10.20 -1.04
N GLU A 27 -0.66 -10.88 -0.30
CA GLU A 27 -0.50 -12.26 0.16
C GLU A 27 -0.46 -13.28 -1.00
N ARG A 28 -1.07 -12.96 -2.15
CA ARG A 28 -1.13 -13.83 -3.33
C ARG A 28 0.02 -13.63 -4.32
N LEU A 29 0.85 -12.61 -4.09
CA LEU A 29 1.99 -12.34 -4.97
C LEU A 29 3.11 -13.34 -4.69
N ALA A 30 3.82 -13.75 -5.75
CA ALA A 30 4.90 -14.72 -5.64
C ALA A 30 6.12 -14.13 -4.87
N PRO A 31 6.80 -14.93 -4.03
CA PRO A 31 6.38 -16.27 -3.59
C PRO A 31 5.10 -16.20 -2.75
N GLU A 32 4.13 -17.09 -2.95
CA GLU A 32 2.90 -17.07 -2.15
C GLU A 32 3.23 -17.32 -0.66
N LEU A 33 2.60 -16.57 0.25
CA LEU A 33 2.80 -16.82 1.68
C LEU A 33 2.02 -18.06 2.10
N ASP A 34 2.59 -18.83 3.02
CA ASP A 34 1.81 -19.82 3.77
C ASP A 34 0.56 -19.15 4.37
N PRO A 35 -0.56 -19.84 4.58
CA PRO A 35 -1.75 -19.23 5.17
C PRO A 35 -1.45 -18.56 6.52
N GLY A 36 -1.80 -17.29 6.67
CA GLY A 36 -1.68 -16.53 7.91
C GLY A 36 -2.92 -15.68 8.17
N ARG A 37 -2.98 -15.07 9.36
CA ARG A 37 -4.02 -14.08 9.66
C ARG A 37 -3.47 -12.69 9.40
N ALA A 38 -4.01 -11.99 8.40
CA ALA A 38 -3.69 -10.58 8.17
C ALA A 38 -4.02 -9.75 9.43
N VAL A 39 -3.02 -9.02 9.93
CA VAL A 39 -3.12 -8.13 11.09
C VAL A 39 -3.30 -6.70 10.62
N LEU A 40 -2.47 -6.22 9.71
CA LEU A 40 -2.57 -4.86 9.21
C LEU A 40 -2.02 -4.80 7.80
N ARG A 41 -2.74 -4.11 6.91
CA ARG A 41 -2.21 -3.69 5.63
C ARG A 41 -2.13 -2.17 5.60
N THR A 42 -1.03 -1.63 5.12
CA THR A 42 -0.88 -0.20 4.85
C THR A 42 -0.38 0.02 3.44
N TRP A 43 -0.67 1.17 2.84
CA TRP A 43 -0.16 1.50 1.51
C TRP A 43 0.19 2.98 1.37
N HIS A 44 1.10 3.23 0.44
CA HIS A 44 1.50 4.55 0.00
C HIS A 44 1.65 4.54 -1.53
N TYR A 45 0.78 5.30 -2.21
CA TYR A 45 0.76 5.45 -3.66
C TYR A 45 1.08 6.90 -4.04
N PRO A 46 2.37 7.25 -4.13
CA PRO A 46 2.80 8.57 -4.60
C PRO A 46 2.56 8.71 -6.11
N SER A 47 2.23 9.90 -6.61
CA SER A 47 1.90 10.09 -8.03
C SER A 47 3.07 9.87 -9.00
N PHE A 48 4.30 10.09 -8.53
CA PHE A 48 5.51 10.10 -9.37
C PHE A 48 6.62 9.18 -8.86
N ASP A 49 6.30 8.28 -7.93
CA ASP A 49 7.25 7.35 -7.33
C ASP A 49 6.64 5.94 -7.24
N HIS A 50 7.39 4.99 -6.69
CA HIS A 50 6.97 3.60 -6.51
C HIS A 50 5.77 3.47 -5.57
N TYR A 51 4.85 2.58 -5.94
CA TYR A 51 3.74 2.21 -5.08
C TYR A 51 4.24 1.19 -4.08
N ARG A 52 3.89 1.36 -2.81
CA ARG A 52 4.32 0.49 -1.72
C ARG A 52 3.11 -0.01 -0.96
N VAL A 53 3.09 -1.31 -0.67
CA VAL A 53 2.13 -1.95 0.22
C VAL A 53 2.90 -2.76 1.24
N TRP A 54 2.50 -2.65 2.50
CA TRP A 54 2.99 -3.48 3.58
C TRP A 54 1.83 -4.31 4.11
N LEU A 55 2.07 -5.59 4.33
CA LEU A 55 1.14 -6.53 4.95
C LEU A 55 1.84 -7.18 6.14
N LEU A 56 1.34 -6.91 7.33
CA LEU A 56 1.72 -7.61 8.55
C LEU A 56 0.74 -8.77 8.77
N GLU A 57 1.28 -9.96 8.97
CA GLU A 57 0.53 -11.17 9.26
C GLU A 57 0.99 -11.82 10.54
N LYS A 58 0.04 -12.46 11.23
CA LYS A 58 0.31 -13.37 12.31
C LYS A 58 0.37 -14.79 11.76
N LYS A 59 1.50 -15.46 11.99
CA LYS A 59 1.77 -16.85 11.59
C LYS A 59 1.85 -17.74 12.83
N SER A 60 1.63 -19.03 12.62
CA SER A 60 1.79 -20.05 13.65
C SER A 60 2.76 -21.12 13.18
N ARG A 61 3.71 -21.51 14.02
CA ARG A 61 4.63 -22.63 13.80
C ARG A 61 4.63 -23.52 15.03
N GLY A 62 3.85 -24.60 14.97
CA GLY A 62 3.58 -25.44 16.14
C GLY A 62 2.79 -24.66 17.19
N HIS A 63 3.34 -24.53 18.40
CA HIS A 63 2.73 -23.78 19.51
C HIS A 63 3.17 -22.32 19.58
N PHE A 64 4.05 -21.87 18.68
CA PHE A 64 4.57 -20.51 18.68
C PHE A 64 3.88 -19.66 17.61
N GLU A 65 3.51 -18.44 17.99
CA GLU A 65 3.05 -17.41 17.05
C GLU A 65 4.17 -16.40 16.82
N TYR A 66 4.27 -15.90 15.59
CA TYR A 66 5.22 -14.87 15.21
C TYR A 66 4.60 -13.93 14.17
N LEU A 67 5.20 -12.74 14.02
CA LEU A 67 4.77 -11.76 13.06
C LEU A 67 5.66 -11.80 11.82
N ARG A 68 5.02 -11.84 10.65
CA ARG A 68 5.68 -11.78 9.35
C ARG A 68 5.22 -10.52 8.64
N LEU A 69 6.16 -9.71 8.18
CA LEU A 69 5.91 -8.54 7.36
C LEU A 69 6.29 -8.85 5.92
N ARG A 70 5.37 -8.55 5.02
CA ARG A 70 5.58 -8.52 3.58
C ARG A 70 5.53 -7.07 3.10
N ARG A 71 6.54 -6.64 2.35
CA ARG A 71 6.50 -5.42 1.55
C ARG A 71 6.47 -5.76 0.08
N VAL A 72 5.58 -5.07 -0.62
CA VAL A 72 5.43 -5.16 -2.06
C VAL A 72 5.67 -3.77 -2.62
N VAL A 73 6.67 -3.66 -3.50
CA VAL A 73 6.99 -2.43 -4.21
C VAL A 73 6.71 -2.64 -5.68
N TRP A 74 5.86 -1.79 -6.24
CA TRP A 74 5.63 -1.73 -7.68
C TRP A 74 6.38 -0.51 -8.22
N ASN A 75 7.26 -0.73 -9.20
CA ASN A 75 7.98 0.35 -9.87
C ASN A 75 7.11 1.13 -10.89
N HIS A 76 6.13 1.88 -10.36
CA HIS A 76 5.10 2.55 -11.16
C HIS A 76 5.70 3.63 -12.06
N ARG A 77 6.72 4.34 -11.56
CA ARG A 77 7.44 5.35 -12.34
C ARG A 77 8.07 4.75 -13.60
N GLN A 78 8.82 3.66 -13.48
CA GLN A 78 9.47 3.04 -14.63
C GLN A 78 8.44 2.46 -15.61
N GLU A 79 7.39 1.80 -15.13
CA GLU A 79 6.36 1.27 -16.03
C GLU A 79 5.59 2.37 -16.77
N ARG A 80 5.43 3.55 -16.16
CA ARG A 80 4.87 4.71 -16.85
C ARG A 80 5.81 5.23 -17.94
N GLU A 81 7.12 5.30 -17.65
CA GLU A 81 8.13 5.68 -18.64
C GLU A 81 8.17 4.68 -19.81
N ASP A 82 8.11 3.38 -19.51
CA ASP A 82 8.06 2.30 -20.50
C ASP A 82 6.77 2.36 -21.34
N LEU A 83 5.62 2.67 -20.73
CA LEU A 83 4.33 2.82 -21.42
C LEU A 83 4.39 3.93 -22.48
N VAL A 84 5.05 5.05 -22.18
CA VAL A 84 5.22 6.16 -23.13
C VAL A 84 6.08 5.73 -24.32
N GLN A 85 7.05 4.85 -24.11
CA GLN A 85 7.94 4.33 -25.16
C GLN A 85 7.37 3.08 -25.88
N ALA A 86 6.25 2.53 -25.41
CA ALA A 86 5.70 1.30 -25.95
C ALA A 86 5.11 1.47 -27.35
N THR A 87 5.64 0.73 -28.34
CA THR A 87 5.10 0.69 -29.70
C THR A 87 3.65 0.20 -29.74
N ASN A 88 3.27 -0.70 -28.83
CA ASN A 88 1.89 -1.15 -28.62
C ASN A 88 1.50 -1.09 -27.13
N PRO A 89 0.83 -0.01 -26.68
CA PRO A 89 0.40 0.16 -25.30
C PRO A 89 -0.55 -0.94 -24.78
N GLU A 90 -1.38 -1.54 -25.64
CA GLU A 90 -2.31 -2.60 -25.21
C GLU A 90 -1.58 -3.90 -24.86
N ASP A 91 -0.60 -4.29 -25.67
CA ASP A 91 0.22 -5.47 -25.39
C ASP A 91 1.08 -5.26 -24.15
N PHE A 92 1.62 -4.05 -23.96
CA PHE A 92 2.32 -3.67 -22.74
C PHE A 92 1.42 -3.83 -21.50
N LEU A 93 0.20 -3.28 -21.52
CA LEU A 93 -0.71 -3.41 -20.38
C LEU A 93 -1.14 -4.85 -20.09
N ARG A 94 -1.03 -5.78 -21.06
CA ARG A 94 -1.30 -7.22 -20.84
C ARG A 94 -0.13 -7.94 -20.17
N SER A 95 1.10 -7.44 -20.31
CA SER A 95 2.30 -8.03 -19.69
C SER A 95 2.66 -7.42 -18.33
N VAL A 96 1.99 -6.33 -17.94
CA VAL A 96 2.00 -5.77 -16.58
C VAL A 96 1.14 -6.63 -15.65
N PRO A 97 1.58 -6.96 -14.42
CA PRO A 97 2.74 -6.46 -13.71
C PRO A 97 4.00 -7.28 -13.97
N SER A 98 5.08 -6.63 -14.39
CA SER A 98 6.39 -7.30 -14.54
C SER A 98 7.43 -6.83 -13.52
N ARG A 99 7.24 -5.65 -12.93
CA ARG A 99 8.21 -5.01 -12.03
C ARG A 99 7.67 -4.87 -10.60
N ILE A 100 7.32 -6.01 -10.01
CA ILE A 100 6.95 -6.11 -8.60
C ILE A 100 8.11 -6.72 -7.83
N GLU A 101 8.55 -6.02 -6.79
CA GLU A 101 9.51 -6.52 -5.80
C GLU A 101 8.75 -6.91 -4.54
N VAL A 102 8.93 -8.16 -4.10
CA VAL A 102 8.36 -8.67 -2.86
C VAL A 102 9.49 -8.95 -1.89
N THR A 103 9.37 -8.46 -0.65
CA THR A 103 10.33 -8.69 0.41
C THR A 103 9.60 -9.10 1.67
N ASP A 104 10.03 -10.21 2.27
CA ASP A 104 9.42 -10.75 3.48
C ASP A 104 10.43 -10.81 4.62
N THR A 105 10.03 -10.41 5.82
CA THR A 105 10.88 -10.40 7.03
C THR A 105 10.06 -10.75 8.27
N ASP A 106 10.71 -11.27 9.30
CA ASP A 106 10.08 -11.45 10.61
C ASP A 106 10.15 -10.15 11.40
N VAL A 107 9.10 -9.86 12.17
CA VAL A 107 8.98 -8.62 12.94
C VAL A 107 9.05 -8.92 14.42
N ASP A 108 9.76 -8.07 15.15
CA ASP A 108 9.80 -8.08 16.61
C ASP A 108 8.41 -7.75 17.18
N ALA A 109 7.81 -8.75 17.85
CA ALA A 109 6.49 -8.65 18.43
C ALA A 109 6.41 -7.67 19.60
N GLU A 110 7.49 -7.51 20.38
CA GLU A 110 7.53 -6.56 21.51
C GLU A 110 7.55 -5.13 20.99
N ARG A 111 8.35 -4.86 19.95
CA ARG A 111 8.33 -3.54 19.28
C ARG A 111 6.98 -3.24 18.63
N TRP A 112 6.35 -4.24 18.01
CA TRP A 112 5.03 -4.10 17.41
C TRP A 112 3.94 -3.77 18.43
N GLN A 113 3.98 -4.38 19.63
CA GLN A 113 2.98 -4.17 20.68
C GLN A 113 2.78 -2.68 21.02
N ALA A 114 3.85 -1.88 21.02
CA ALA A 114 3.75 -0.44 21.26
C ALA A 114 2.88 0.29 20.22
N PHE A 115 2.90 -0.15 18.96
CA PHE A 115 2.05 0.40 17.91
C PHE A 115 0.59 -0.03 18.05
N GLU A 116 0.34 -1.27 18.49
CA GLU A 116 -1.01 -1.76 18.80
C GLU A 116 -1.64 -0.98 19.96
N GLU A 117 -0.88 -0.76 21.03
CA GLU A 117 -1.32 0.03 22.18
C GLU A 117 -1.58 1.49 21.77
N ALA A 118 -0.70 2.08 20.96
CA ALA A 118 -0.89 3.43 20.44
C ALA A 118 -2.13 3.54 19.55
N ALA A 119 -2.48 2.48 18.80
CA ALA A 119 -3.65 2.47 17.93
C ALA A 119 -4.97 2.65 18.70
N ALA A 120 -5.04 2.24 19.97
CA ALA A 120 -6.23 2.44 20.81
C ALA A 120 -6.54 3.93 21.05
N SER A 121 -5.53 4.81 20.93
CA SER A 121 -5.69 6.26 21.04
C SER A 121 -6.01 6.95 19.71
N VAL A 122 -5.93 6.22 18.60
CA VAL A 122 -6.20 6.75 17.26
C VAL A 122 -7.71 6.78 17.03
N VAL A 123 -8.29 7.98 17.15
CA VAL A 123 -9.71 8.20 16.87
C VAL A 123 -9.95 8.17 15.37
N ILE A 124 -10.93 7.37 14.92
CA ILE A 124 -11.45 7.47 13.55
C ILE A 124 -12.30 8.75 13.48
N PRO A 125 -11.87 9.75 12.72
CA PRO A 125 -12.53 11.04 12.67
C PRO A 125 -13.93 10.94 12.02
N PRO A 126 -14.87 11.82 12.41
CA PRO A 126 -16.21 11.81 11.88
C PRO A 126 -16.23 12.09 10.36
N LEU A 127 -17.10 11.37 9.65
CA LEU A 127 -17.32 11.57 8.22
C LEU A 127 -17.96 12.94 7.98
N SER A 128 -17.25 13.82 7.29
CA SER A 128 -17.74 15.16 6.97
C SER A 128 -18.11 15.26 5.49
N PHE A 129 -19.35 15.67 5.20
CA PHE A 129 -19.83 15.92 3.84
C PHE A 129 -20.09 17.42 3.64
N PRO A 130 -19.71 18.01 2.49
CA PRO A 130 -18.98 17.40 1.38
C PRO A 130 -17.47 17.32 1.65
N LEU A 131 -16.83 16.23 1.25
CA LEU A 131 -15.36 16.09 1.22
C LEU A 131 -14.81 16.99 0.10
N ARG A 132 -14.74 18.31 0.35
CA ARG A 132 -14.17 19.30 -0.56
C ARG A 132 -12.68 19.45 -0.24
N GLY A 133 -11.85 18.82 -1.06
CA GLY A 133 -10.39 18.98 -1.01
C GLY A 133 -9.78 18.56 -2.34
N LEU A 134 -9.30 19.53 -3.10
CA LEU A 134 -8.41 19.24 -4.22
C LEU A 134 -7.04 18.89 -3.62
N SER A 135 -6.51 17.70 -3.95
CA SER A 135 -5.11 17.37 -3.68
C SER A 135 -4.35 17.58 -4.97
N VAL A 136 -3.31 18.39 -4.93
CA VAL A 136 -2.51 18.74 -6.12
C VAL A 136 -1.46 17.67 -6.41
N ASP A 137 -1.01 16.96 -5.37
CA ASP A 137 0.08 15.99 -5.44
C ASP A 137 -0.37 14.57 -5.81
N GLY A 138 -1.67 14.27 -5.78
CA GLY A 138 -2.27 12.97 -6.07
C GLY A 138 -1.84 11.80 -5.17
N VAL A 139 -1.09 12.07 -4.10
CA VAL A 139 -0.58 11.03 -3.19
C VAL A 139 -1.74 10.42 -2.42
N LYS A 140 -1.75 9.08 -2.32
CA LYS A 140 -2.73 8.33 -1.53
C LYS A 140 -2.05 7.49 -0.47
N PHE A 141 -2.68 7.44 0.68
CA PHE A 141 -2.30 6.59 1.80
C PHE A 141 -3.52 5.77 2.22
N GLY A 142 -3.27 4.68 2.92
CA GLY A 142 -4.36 4.06 3.65
C GLY A 142 -3.93 2.89 4.50
N ILE A 143 -4.91 2.41 5.25
CA ILE A 143 -4.80 1.26 6.12
C ILE A 143 -5.99 0.35 5.94
N GLU A 144 -5.77 -0.93 6.18
CA GLU A 144 -6.79 -1.93 6.28
C GLU A 144 -6.50 -2.87 7.43
N HIS A 145 -7.44 -2.95 8.36
CA HIS A 145 -7.38 -3.87 9.49
C HIS A 145 -8.44 -4.95 9.27
N SER A 146 -8.00 -6.21 9.27
CA SER A 146 -8.87 -7.38 9.13
C SER A 146 -9.24 -7.94 10.50
N PHE A 147 -10.53 -8.13 10.76
CA PHE A 147 -11.03 -8.72 12.00
C PHE A 147 -12.14 -9.71 11.70
N PHE A 148 -11.96 -10.96 12.14
CA PHE A 148 -12.87 -12.08 11.88
C PHE A 148 -13.35 -12.14 10.42
N SER A 149 -14.61 -11.76 10.15
CA SER A 149 -15.27 -11.79 8.84
C SER A 149 -15.34 -10.43 8.13
N HIS A 150 -14.71 -9.39 8.68
CA HIS A 150 -14.82 -8.02 8.20
C HIS A 150 -13.45 -7.36 8.08
N SER A 151 -13.38 -6.28 7.31
CA SER A 151 -12.24 -5.37 7.33
C SER A 151 -12.70 -3.93 7.43
N LEU A 152 -11.90 -3.13 8.13
CA LEU A 152 -12.01 -1.67 8.13
C LEU A 152 -10.94 -1.15 7.19
N ARG A 153 -11.36 -0.50 6.10
CA ARG A 153 -10.46 0.10 5.11
C ARG A 153 -10.63 1.61 5.09
N LEU A 154 -9.54 2.34 5.34
CA LEU A 154 -9.49 3.80 5.27
C LEU A 154 -8.47 4.23 4.22
N GLU A 155 -8.87 5.10 3.31
CA GLU A 155 -8.00 5.71 2.30
C GLU A 155 -8.11 7.23 2.40
N TRP A 156 -6.98 7.93 2.33
CA TRP A 156 -6.93 9.38 2.31
C TRP A 156 -5.85 9.91 1.35
N ARG A 157 -5.93 11.20 1.05
CA ARG A 157 -4.93 11.95 0.30
C ARG A 157 -4.05 12.77 1.25
N SER A 158 -2.96 13.36 0.79
CA SER A 158 -2.07 14.17 1.65
C SER A 158 -2.77 15.34 2.35
N ASN A 159 -3.75 15.98 1.71
CA ASN A 159 -4.54 17.05 2.31
C ASN A 159 -5.69 16.49 3.17
N ILE A 160 -5.39 16.15 4.41
CA ILE A 160 -6.35 15.61 5.38
C ILE A 160 -6.90 16.68 6.34
N PRO A 161 -8.13 16.51 6.84
CA PRO A 161 -8.64 17.32 7.95
C PRO A 161 -7.75 17.20 9.19
N LYS A 162 -7.79 18.22 10.07
CA LYS A 162 -6.92 18.25 11.28
C LYS A 162 -7.18 17.05 12.20
N GLU A 163 -8.41 16.57 12.21
CA GLU A 163 -8.92 15.46 12.98
C GLU A 163 -8.31 14.11 12.53
N TRP A 164 -7.88 14.00 11.27
CA TRP A 164 -7.23 12.81 10.71
C TRP A 164 -5.71 12.78 10.98
N LYS A 165 -5.12 13.88 11.46
CA LYS A 165 -3.66 13.96 11.67
C LYS A 165 -3.10 12.90 12.63
N PRO A 166 -3.77 12.55 13.75
CA PRO A 166 -3.30 11.47 14.62
C PRO A 166 -3.22 10.13 13.88
N LEU A 167 -4.26 9.78 13.11
CA LEU A 167 -4.29 8.57 12.29
C LEU A 167 -3.15 8.56 11.27
N ALA A 168 -3.02 9.63 10.48
CA ALA A 168 -1.97 9.71 9.47
C ALA A 168 -0.55 9.65 10.07
N ARG A 169 -0.34 10.29 11.24
CA ARG A 169 0.94 10.20 11.96
C ARG A 169 1.22 8.77 12.42
N TRP A 170 0.25 8.11 13.05
CA TRP A 170 0.41 6.73 13.49
C TRP A 170 0.69 5.80 12.31
N THR A 171 -0.03 5.95 11.20
CA THR A 171 0.22 5.17 9.97
C THR A 171 1.62 5.41 9.41
N GLN A 172 2.10 6.65 9.40
CA GLN A 172 3.47 6.95 8.97
C GLN A 172 4.50 6.27 9.89
N GLN A 173 4.34 6.35 11.22
CA GLN A 173 5.24 5.69 12.16
C GLN A 173 5.26 4.18 11.99
N VAL A 174 4.12 3.57 11.70
CA VAL A 174 4.03 2.13 11.36
C VAL A 174 4.77 1.81 10.06
N GLN A 175 4.62 2.64 9.02
CA GLN A 175 5.33 2.46 7.75
C GLN A 175 6.84 2.60 7.92
N ASP A 176 7.29 3.59 8.70
CA ASP A 176 8.70 3.80 9.02
C ASP A 176 9.27 2.57 9.76
N PHE A 177 8.56 2.06 10.76
CA PHE A 177 8.94 0.83 11.47
C PHE A 177 9.00 -0.39 10.54
N PHE A 178 8.05 -0.52 9.61
CA PHE A 178 8.05 -1.59 8.63
C PHE A 178 9.25 -1.50 7.67
N ASP A 179 9.59 -0.31 7.18
CA ASP A 179 10.78 -0.13 6.34
C ASP A 179 12.08 -0.36 7.12
N GLU A 180 12.16 0.06 8.38
CA GLU A 180 13.28 -0.27 9.28
C GLU A 180 13.44 -1.79 9.46
N SER A 181 12.34 -2.53 9.61
CA SER A 181 12.36 -3.98 9.81
C SER A 181 12.81 -4.75 8.57
N ILE A 182 12.74 -4.12 7.39
CA ILE A 182 13.13 -4.70 6.11
C ILE A 182 14.55 -4.30 5.71
N ALA A 183 15.05 -3.17 6.20
CA ALA A 183 16.41 -2.72 5.91
C ALA A 183 17.42 -3.79 6.39
N PRO A 184 18.42 -4.14 5.58
CA PRO A 184 19.49 -5.03 6.05
C PRO A 184 20.14 -4.39 7.27
N ALA A 185 20.41 -5.19 8.31
CA ALA A 185 21.18 -4.73 9.46
C ALA A 185 22.51 -4.12 8.97
N PRO A 186 22.92 -2.96 9.51
CA PRO A 186 24.16 -2.29 9.10
C PRO A 186 25.40 -3.14 9.32
#